data_AF-A0A538G4F1-F1
#
_entry.id   AF-A0A538G4F1-F1
#
_cell.length_a   1.000
_cell.length_b   1.000
_cell.length_c   1.000
_cell.angle_alpha   90.00
_cell.angle_beta   90.00
_cell.angle_gamma   90.00
#
_symmetry.space_group_name_H-M   'P 1'
#
loop_
_entity.id
_entity.type
_entity.pdbx_description
1 polymer ?
#
loop_
_entity_poly.entity_id
_entity_poly.type
_entity_poly.pdbx_seq_one_letter_code
_entity_poly.pdbx_strand_id
1 'polypeptide(L)'
;EDDPRNPAVIADNVGDNVGDCAGMAADLFETYAVTAVAVMLLGIKFTGTSLWLFPLALGGVSILASVIGTLLTRVGKGQNAIINALYRSVLVATVLSAAGFIPVVMAYDGGLFSFWNLYGSALIGLGVTFLLVAITEYYTGTRWRPVKQIARASQTGHATNIIAGLAVGMQATALPVIVIATGIVGAYYVAGHALYGIGVAVMAQLSMTGLIVALDAYGPVTDNAGGIAEMADLPDAVRGITDRLDAVGNTTKAVTKGYAIGSAGLAALILFDSYTTGLHDQGLTVLFSLDNPWVIAGLFIGGLMPFLFASLAMQAVGRVGGQVVEEVRRQFRENPGIMDRTARPDYSQAIGIVTGLFLAIAMTSGGGAWDNAKKTIEDGLYGGKGSEAHAAAVTGDTVGDPYKDTAGPAINPMIKIANIVAILIIPVIVSIHG
;
A
#
# COMPACT_ATOMS: atom_id res chain seq x y z
N GLU A 1 -18.72 -20.24 4.14
CA GLU A 1 -17.97 -19.10 3.59
C GLU A 1 -17.91 -19.32 2.08
N ASP A 2 -17.93 -18.28 1.25
CA ASP A 2 -17.89 -18.41 -0.22
C ASP A 2 -18.99 -19.26 -0.89
N ASP A 3 -20.13 -19.44 -0.24
CA ASP A 3 -21.23 -20.23 -0.80
C ASP A 3 -21.77 -19.55 -2.09
N PRO A 4 -21.96 -20.28 -3.20
CA PRO A 4 -22.43 -19.71 -4.46
C PRO A 4 -23.85 -19.16 -4.39
N ARG A 5 -24.60 -19.40 -3.31
CA ARG A 5 -25.89 -18.75 -3.05
C ARG A 5 -25.74 -17.29 -2.64
N ASN A 6 -24.58 -16.89 -2.11
CA ASN A 6 -24.37 -15.52 -1.66
C ASN A 6 -24.11 -14.58 -2.86
N PRO A 7 -24.98 -13.58 -3.14
CA PRO A 7 -24.78 -12.65 -4.25
C PRO A 7 -23.50 -11.80 -4.13
N ALA A 8 -22.90 -11.70 -2.95
CA ALA A 8 -21.68 -10.93 -2.74
C ALA A 8 -20.39 -11.73 -3.02
N VAL A 9 -20.44 -13.07 -3.16
CA VAL A 9 -19.22 -13.92 -3.22
C VAL A 9 -18.31 -13.58 -4.40
N ILE A 10 -18.88 -13.23 -5.56
CA ILE A 10 -18.09 -12.82 -6.73
C ILE A 10 -17.45 -11.45 -6.50
N ALA A 11 -18.16 -10.51 -5.87
CA ALA A 11 -17.59 -9.21 -5.54
C ALA A 11 -16.46 -9.32 -4.51
N ASP A 12 -16.55 -10.27 -3.59
CA ASP A 12 -15.53 -10.61 -2.60
C ASP A 12 -14.25 -11.13 -3.29
N ASN A 13 -14.38 -12.20 -4.07
CA ASN A 13 -13.25 -12.83 -4.78
C ASN A 13 -12.61 -11.85 -5.80
N VAL A 14 -13.42 -11.04 -6.49
CA VAL A 14 -12.91 -9.94 -7.35
C VAL A 14 -12.18 -8.89 -6.51
N GLY A 15 -12.71 -8.56 -5.33
CA GLY A 15 -12.12 -7.63 -4.37
C GLY A 15 -10.70 -8.02 -3.97
N ASP A 16 -10.44 -9.32 -3.71
CA ASP A 16 -9.09 -9.81 -3.41
C ASP A 16 -8.10 -9.54 -4.55
N ASN A 17 -8.55 -9.71 -5.80
CA ASN A 17 -7.69 -9.47 -6.96
C ASN A 17 -7.44 -7.97 -7.20
N VAL A 18 -8.45 -7.14 -7.02
CA VAL A 18 -8.36 -5.68 -7.24
C VAL A 18 -7.61 -4.98 -6.11
N GLY A 19 -7.95 -5.29 -4.86
CA GLY A 19 -7.37 -4.67 -3.67
C GLY A 19 -6.06 -5.35 -3.27
N ASP A 20 -6.15 -6.61 -2.85
CA ASP A 20 -5.03 -7.31 -2.21
C ASP A 20 -3.91 -7.72 -3.19
N CYS A 21 -4.22 -7.88 -4.48
CA CYS A 21 -3.20 -8.09 -5.52
C CYS A 21 -2.77 -6.79 -6.21
N ALA A 22 -3.64 -6.17 -7.00
CA ALA A 22 -3.25 -5.05 -7.86
C ALA A 22 -2.89 -3.79 -7.07
N GLY A 23 -3.70 -3.43 -6.07
CA GLY A 23 -3.45 -2.27 -5.21
C GLY A 23 -2.14 -2.41 -4.43
N MET A 24 -1.91 -3.58 -3.83
CA MET A 24 -0.69 -3.84 -3.07
C MET A 24 0.57 -3.85 -3.94
N ALA A 25 0.52 -4.44 -5.13
CA ALA A 25 1.66 -4.43 -6.05
C ALA A 25 2.02 -3.00 -6.47
N ALA A 26 1.02 -2.14 -6.70
CA ALA A 26 1.24 -0.72 -7.02
C ALA A 26 1.83 0.06 -5.83
N ASP A 27 1.36 -0.19 -4.60
CA ASP A 27 1.87 0.42 -3.36
C ASP A 27 3.36 0.13 -3.15
N LEU A 28 3.74 -1.15 -3.25
CA LEU A 28 5.15 -1.54 -3.12
C LEU A 28 6.02 -1.08 -4.28
N PHE A 29 5.49 -1.04 -5.49
CA PHE A 29 6.21 -0.50 -6.64
C PHE A 29 6.51 1.00 -6.45
N GLU A 30 5.52 1.77 -6.01
CA GLU A 30 5.68 3.20 -5.72
C GLU A 30 6.71 3.40 -4.61
N THR A 31 6.58 2.67 -3.49
CA THR A 31 7.51 2.75 -2.37
C THR A 31 8.94 2.43 -2.81
N TYR A 32 9.13 1.39 -3.63
CA TYR A 32 10.42 1.02 -4.21
C TYR A 32 10.98 2.11 -5.11
N ALA A 33 10.18 2.60 -6.07
CA ALA A 33 10.62 3.56 -7.08
C ALA A 33 10.96 4.92 -6.45
N VAL A 34 10.09 5.44 -5.59
CA VAL A 34 10.28 6.72 -4.90
C VAL A 34 11.51 6.65 -4.00
N THR A 35 11.66 5.57 -3.22
CA THR A 35 12.82 5.42 -2.35
C THR A 35 14.11 5.27 -3.16
N ALA A 36 14.11 4.48 -4.23
CA ALA A 36 15.27 4.33 -5.10
C ALA A 36 15.71 5.71 -5.62
N VAL A 37 14.79 6.47 -6.23
CA VAL A 37 15.08 7.82 -6.74
C VAL A 37 15.60 8.74 -5.63
N ALA A 38 14.99 8.73 -4.45
CA ALA A 38 15.42 9.57 -3.33
C ALA A 38 16.86 9.23 -2.87
N VAL A 39 17.22 7.94 -2.82
CA VAL A 39 18.60 7.50 -2.52
C VAL A 39 19.55 7.85 -3.67
N MET A 40 19.11 7.78 -4.92
CA MET A 40 19.91 8.24 -6.07
C MET A 40 20.22 9.73 -5.96
N LEU A 41 19.23 10.56 -5.62
CA LEU A 41 19.41 12.01 -5.42
C LEU A 41 20.40 12.32 -4.30
N LEU A 42 20.36 11.59 -3.18
CA LEU A 42 21.39 11.68 -2.16
C LEU A 42 22.78 11.29 -2.70
N GLY A 43 22.84 10.25 -3.54
CA GLY A 43 24.07 9.77 -4.16
C GLY A 43 24.73 10.78 -5.09
N ILE A 44 23.96 11.64 -5.76
CA ILE A 44 24.49 12.69 -6.66
C ILE A 44 25.35 13.72 -5.92
N LYS A 45 25.07 13.95 -4.63
CA LYS A 45 25.85 14.89 -3.78
C LYS A 45 27.31 14.47 -3.64
N PHE A 46 27.63 13.19 -3.86
CA PHE A 46 29.00 12.64 -3.76
C PHE A 46 29.70 12.67 -5.12
N THR A 47 30.09 13.87 -5.56
CA THR A 47 30.76 14.09 -6.85
C THR A 47 32.03 13.23 -7.01
N GLY A 48 32.27 12.71 -8.22
CA GLY A 48 33.41 11.82 -8.49
C GLY A 48 33.17 10.34 -8.19
N THR A 49 31.98 9.97 -7.69
CA THR A 49 31.57 8.57 -7.49
C THR A 49 30.36 8.19 -8.34
N SER A 50 30.04 6.90 -8.35
CA SER A 50 28.81 6.37 -8.97
C SER A 50 27.77 5.96 -7.93
N LEU A 51 27.78 6.56 -6.74
CA LEU A 51 26.86 6.24 -5.65
C LEU A 51 25.38 6.48 -6.00
N TRP A 52 25.10 7.32 -7.00
CA TRP A 52 23.74 7.46 -7.55
C TRP A 52 23.25 6.20 -8.29
N LEU A 53 24.11 5.29 -8.74
CA LEU A 53 23.72 3.99 -9.33
C LEU A 53 23.65 2.85 -8.30
N PHE A 54 24.27 3.04 -7.14
CA PHE A 54 24.35 2.05 -6.07
C PHE A 54 22.98 1.46 -5.66
N PRO A 55 21.90 2.25 -5.44
CA PRO A 55 20.62 1.68 -5.06
C PRO A 55 20.03 0.73 -6.12
N LEU A 56 20.26 1.03 -7.41
CA LEU A 56 19.82 0.16 -8.52
C LEU A 56 20.63 -1.13 -8.58
N ALA A 57 21.94 -1.08 -8.27
CA ALA A 57 22.78 -2.25 -8.21
C ALA A 57 22.39 -3.20 -7.06
N LEU A 58 22.06 -2.65 -5.86
CA LEU A 58 21.51 -3.45 -4.75
C LEU A 58 20.19 -4.13 -5.16
N GLY A 59 19.29 -3.38 -5.79
CA GLY A 59 18.04 -3.92 -6.34
C GLY A 59 18.29 -5.07 -7.32
N GLY A 60 19.20 -4.87 -8.28
CA GLY A 60 19.55 -5.89 -9.28
C GLY A 60 20.07 -7.19 -8.67
N VAL A 61 20.97 -7.09 -7.67
CA VAL A 61 21.46 -8.27 -6.93
C VAL A 61 20.32 -8.98 -6.21
N SER A 62 19.46 -8.25 -5.51
CA SER A 62 18.38 -8.86 -4.73
C SER A 62 17.26 -9.43 -5.59
N ILE A 63 17.05 -8.95 -6.82
CA ILE A 63 16.16 -9.62 -7.79
C ILE A 63 16.67 -11.04 -8.07
N LEU A 64 17.95 -11.20 -8.39
CA LEU A 64 18.55 -12.51 -8.64
C LEU A 64 18.50 -13.40 -7.40
N ALA A 65 18.84 -12.84 -6.23
CA ALA A 65 18.75 -13.55 -4.95
C ALA A 65 17.31 -14.00 -4.62
N SER A 66 16.31 -13.17 -4.91
CA SER A 66 14.88 -13.47 -4.73
C SER A 66 14.42 -14.60 -5.64
N VAL A 67 14.82 -14.59 -6.92
CA VAL A 67 14.53 -15.68 -7.86
C VAL A 67 15.14 -16.99 -7.38
N ILE A 68 16.42 -16.98 -7.01
CA ILE A 68 17.11 -18.18 -6.51
C ILE A 68 16.48 -18.69 -5.21
N GLY A 69 16.19 -17.79 -4.26
CA GLY A 69 15.52 -18.12 -3.00
C GLY A 69 14.17 -18.80 -3.23
N THR A 70 13.39 -18.28 -4.17
CA THR A 70 12.09 -18.87 -4.55
C THR A 70 12.25 -20.27 -5.15
N LEU A 71 13.20 -20.47 -6.06
CA LEU A 71 13.45 -21.76 -6.73
C LEU A 71 14.01 -22.85 -5.80
N LEU A 72 14.80 -22.47 -4.81
CA LEU A 72 15.40 -23.41 -3.85
C LEU A 72 14.43 -23.80 -2.72
N THR A 73 13.34 -23.07 -2.56
CA THR A 73 12.40 -23.29 -1.47
C THR A 73 11.40 -24.38 -1.83
N ARG A 74 11.31 -25.42 -1.00
CA ARG A 74 10.33 -26.51 -1.12
C ARG A 74 9.46 -26.56 0.12
N VAL A 75 8.16 -26.75 -0.08
CA VAL A 75 7.21 -26.96 1.02
C VAL A 75 7.44 -28.35 1.62
N GLY A 76 7.73 -28.38 2.93
CA GLY A 76 7.94 -29.63 3.67
C GLY A 76 6.64 -30.32 4.07
N LYS A 77 6.72 -31.28 5.01
CA LYS A 77 5.56 -31.92 5.63
C LYS A 77 5.27 -31.30 7.01
N GLY A 78 3.99 -31.15 7.37
CA GLY A 78 3.56 -30.70 8.69
C GLY A 78 2.69 -29.44 8.68
N GLN A 79 2.09 -29.11 9.83
CA GLN A 79 1.11 -28.02 9.96
C GLN A 79 1.71 -26.62 9.67
N ASN A 80 3.00 -26.40 9.96
CA ASN A 80 3.70 -25.13 9.72
C ASN A 80 4.62 -25.18 8.48
N ALA A 81 4.48 -26.19 7.62
CA ALA A 81 5.42 -26.42 6.53
C ALA A 81 5.46 -25.26 5.52
N ILE A 82 4.31 -24.63 5.27
CA ILE A 82 4.17 -23.52 4.33
C ILE A 82 4.91 -22.31 4.89
N ILE A 83 4.56 -21.84 6.09
CA ILE A 83 5.19 -20.65 6.67
C ILE A 83 6.70 -20.82 6.88
N ASN A 84 7.14 -22.02 7.26
CA ASN A 84 8.58 -22.32 7.38
C ASN A 84 9.29 -22.29 6.03
N ALA A 85 8.61 -22.70 4.94
CA ALA A 85 9.14 -22.57 3.60
C ALA A 85 9.27 -21.08 3.21
N LEU A 86 8.28 -20.25 3.51
CA LEU A 86 8.35 -18.80 3.26
C LEU A 86 9.51 -18.13 4.01
N TYR A 87 9.68 -18.44 5.31
CA TYR A 87 10.84 -17.97 6.08
C TYR A 87 12.16 -18.43 5.49
N ARG A 88 12.23 -19.67 5.00
CA ARG A 88 13.42 -20.19 4.35
C ARG A 88 13.72 -19.44 3.05
N SER A 89 12.70 -19.11 2.26
CA SER A 89 12.88 -18.32 1.04
C SER A 89 13.43 -16.94 1.36
N VAL A 90 12.83 -16.25 2.35
CA VAL A 90 13.29 -14.93 2.83
C VAL A 90 14.73 -15.02 3.32
N LEU A 91 15.04 -15.98 4.19
CA LEU A 91 16.39 -16.15 4.73
C LEU A 91 17.43 -16.43 3.63
N VAL A 92 17.13 -17.33 2.68
CA VAL A 92 18.03 -17.66 1.57
C VAL A 92 18.27 -16.42 0.72
N ALA A 93 17.21 -15.72 0.31
CA ALA A 93 17.35 -14.51 -0.49
C ALA A 93 18.10 -13.41 0.27
N THR A 94 17.83 -13.21 1.56
CA THR A 94 18.56 -12.26 2.41
C THR A 94 20.06 -12.57 2.49
N VAL A 95 20.43 -13.84 2.70
CA VAL A 95 21.84 -14.25 2.77
C VAL A 95 22.53 -14.10 1.41
N LEU A 96 21.85 -14.47 0.32
CA LEU A 96 22.38 -14.30 -1.03
C LEU A 96 22.54 -12.83 -1.42
N SER A 97 21.58 -11.97 -1.07
CA SER A 97 21.69 -10.52 -1.23
C SER A 97 22.85 -9.97 -0.42
N ALA A 98 22.99 -10.34 0.85
CA ALA A 98 24.10 -9.92 1.70
C ALA A 98 25.47 -10.33 1.13
N ALA A 99 25.58 -11.51 0.52
CA ALA A 99 26.80 -11.94 -0.17
C ALA A 99 27.02 -11.15 -1.47
N GLY A 100 25.97 -10.96 -2.27
CA GLY A 100 26.03 -10.24 -3.54
C GLY A 100 26.27 -8.73 -3.39
N PHE A 101 25.97 -8.14 -2.24
CA PHE A 101 26.26 -6.73 -1.96
C PHE A 101 27.74 -6.44 -1.76
N ILE A 102 28.57 -7.44 -1.41
CA ILE A 102 30.01 -7.27 -1.23
C ILE A 102 30.68 -6.71 -2.49
N PRO A 103 30.58 -7.35 -3.68
CA PRO A 103 31.19 -6.80 -4.89
C PRO A 103 30.57 -5.46 -5.31
N VAL A 104 29.30 -5.21 -5.01
CA VAL A 104 28.64 -3.93 -5.31
C VAL A 104 29.26 -2.80 -4.48
N VAL A 105 29.44 -3.00 -3.16
CA VAL A 105 30.10 -2.01 -2.30
C VAL A 105 31.53 -1.72 -2.78
N MET A 106 32.28 -2.78 -3.13
CA MET A 106 33.66 -2.64 -3.61
C MET A 106 33.76 -1.89 -4.95
N ALA A 107 32.74 -1.98 -5.82
CA ALA A 107 32.76 -1.37 -7.14
C ALA A 107 32.33 0.11 -7.15
N TYR A 108 31.42 0.53 -6.27
CA TYR A 108 30.72 1.82 -6.40
C TYR A 108 31.18 2.91 -5.44
N ASP A 109 31.86 2.58 -4.34
CA ASP A 109 32.23 3.55 -3.31
C ASP A 109 33.26 4.59 -3.76
N GLY A 110 34.22 4.21 -4.62
CA GLY A 110 35.27 5.12 -5.08
C GLY A 110 36.21 5.65 -3.99
N GLY A 111 36.17 5.09 -2.78
CA GLY A 111 37.04 5.42 -1.64
C GLY A 111 36.51 6.52 -0.71
N LEU A 112 35.27 7.00 -0.88
CA LEU A 112 34.68 8.04 -0.03
C LEU A 112 34.14 7.49 1.29
N PHE A 113 33.53 6.30 1.28
CA PHE A 113 33.07 5.61 2.48
C PHE A 113 33.97 4.41 2.77
N SER A 114 34.05 3.99 4.03
CA SER A 114 34.65 2.67 4.29
C SER A 114 33.74 1.57 3.76
N PHE A 115 34.29 0.41 3.40
CA PHE A 115 33.50 -0.77 3.05
C PHE A 115 32.39 -1.04 4.08
N TRP A 116 32.71 -0.94 5.37
CA TRP A 116 31.77 -1.20 6.46
C TRP A 116 30.68 -0.14 6.60
N ASN A 117 30.89 1.07 6.10
CA ASN A 117 29.89 2.13 6.15
C ASN A 117 28.72 1.77 5.25
N LEU A 118 28.99 1.38 4.00
CA LEU A 118 27.93 1.02 3.06
C LEU A 118 27.44 -0.42 3.26
N TYR A 119 28.37 -1.37 3.46
CA TYR A 119 28.01 -2.77 3.66
C TYR A 119 27.26 -2.97 4.98
N GLY A 120 27.73 -2.36 6.08
CA GLY A 120 27.07 -2.43 7.37
C GLY A 120 25.68 -1.81 7.35
N SER A 121 25.50 -0.66 6.68
CA SER A 121 24.17 -0.09 6.47
C SER A 121 23.25 -0.99 5.65
N ALA A 122 23.76 -1.64 4.61
CA ALA A 122 22.97 -2.60 3.83
C ALA A 122 22.55 -3.81 4.68
N LEU A 123 23.44 -4.34 5.53
CA LEU A 123 23.12 -5.41 6.46
C LEU A 123 22.06 -4.99 7.50
N ILE A 124 22.09 -3.73 7.96
CA ILE A 124 21.04 -3.19 8.84
C ILE A 124 19.69 -3.23 8.13
N GLY A 125 19.61 -2.78 6.88
CA GLY A 125 18.37 -2.84 6.08
C GLY A 125 17.81 -4.25 5.91
N LEU A 126 18.69 -5.21 5.60
CA LEU A 126 18.33 -6.63 5.53
C LEU A 126 17.87 -7.18 6.89
N GLY A 127 18.54 -6.78 7.98
CA GLY A 127 18.15 -7.15 9.34
C GLY A 127 16.79 -6.58 9.74
N VAL A 128 16.52 -5.31 9.42
CA VAL A 128 15.23 -4.67 9.63
C VAL A 128 14.12 -5.42 8.88
N THR A 129 14.37 -5.79 7.63
CA THR A 129 13.43 -6.61 6.84
C THR A 129 13.04 -7.89 7.57
N PHE A 130 14.05 -8.67 7.99
CA PHE A 130 13.82 -9.93 8.68
C PHE A 130 13.07 -9.73 10.02
N LEU A 131 13.45 -8.72 10.79
CA LEU A 131 12.82 -8.42 12.07
C LEU A 131 11.36 -7.99 11.91
N LEU A 132 11.04 -7.13 10.93
CA LEU A 132 9.67 -6.73 10.65
C LEU A 132 8.80 -7.92 10.22
N VAL A 133 9.33 -8.80 9.37
CA VAL A 133 8.67 -10.06 8.98
C VAL A 133 8.40 -10.94 10.21
N ALA A 134 9.40 -11.14 11.07
CA ALA A 134 9.30 -11.96 12.28
C ALA A 134 8.31 -11.39 13.30
N ILE A 135 8.35 -10.09 13.54
CA ILE A 135 7.46 -9.41 14.50
C ILE A 135 6.02 -9.45 14.01
N THR A 136 5.77 -9.14 12.73
CA THR A 136 4.41 -9.14 12.20
C THR A 136 3.80 -10.54 12.26
N GLU A 137 4.56 -11.58 11.89
CA GLU A 137 4.11 -12.98 11.99
C GLU A 137 3.80 -13.40 13.44
N TYR A 138 4.56 -12.92 14.43
CA TYR A 138 4.26 -13.18 15.83
C TYR A 138 2.89 -12.63 16.25
N TYR A 139 2.48 -11.48 15.71
CA TYR A 139 1.19 -10.86 16.04
C TYR A 139 0.02 -11.37 15.20
N THR A 140 0.26 -11.94 14.01
CA THR A 140 -0.80 -12.36 13.07
C THR A 140 -0.91 -13.88 12.85
N GLY A 141 0.14 -14.64 13.18
CA GLY A 141 0.15 -16.09 13.01
C GLY A 141 -0.66 -16.83 14.07
N THR A 142 -1.49 -17.80 13.64
CA THR A 142 -2.37 -18.60 14.50
C THR A 142 -1.63 -19.45 15.55
N ARG A 143 -0.34 -19.72 15.34
CA ARG A 143 0.50 -20.46 16.28
C ARG A 143 0.87 -19.67 17.53
N TRP A 144 0.81 -18.34 17.48
CA TRP A 144 1.34 -17.46 18.53
C TRP A 144 0.29 -17.02 19.55
N ARG A 145 0.81 -16.50 20.67
CA ARG A 145 0.00 -16.07 21.81
C ARG A 145 -0.98 -14.94 21.50
N PRO A 146 -0.63 -13.88 20.73
CA PRO A 146 -1.56 -12.77 20.48
C PRO A 146 -2.87 -13.22 19.81
N VAL A 147 -2.78 -14.00 18.73
CA VAL A 147 -3.96 -14.52 18.03
C VAL A 147 -4.76 -15.49 18.90
N LYS A 148 -4.08 -16.40 19.64
CA LYS A 148 -4.73 -17.32 20.58
C LYS A 148 -5.47 -16.58 21.71
N GLN A 149 -4.95 -15.44 22.15
CA GLN A 149 -5.59 -14.61 23.17
C GLN A 149 -6.89 -13.97 22.65
N ILE A 150 -6.88 -13.46 21.41
CA ILE A 150 -8.08 -12.94 20.74
C ILE A 150 -9.12 -14.05 20.60
N ALA A 151 -8.72 -15.22 20.07
CA ALA A 151 -9.60 -16.37 19.94
C ALA A 151 -10.19 -16.84 21.28
N ARG A 152 -9.41 -16.82 22.36
CA ARG A 152 -9.90 -17.12 23.71
C ARG A 152 -10.90 -16.07 24.21
N ALA A 153 -10.68 -14.79 23.91
CA ALA A 153 -11.60 -13.71 24.28
C ALA A 153 -12.96 -13.81 23.57
N SER A 154 -13.06 -14.53 22.46
CA SER A 154 -14.34 -14.85 21.82
C SER A 154 -15.25 -15.74 22.67
N GLN A 155 -14.71 -16.49 23.64
CA GLN A 155 -15.52 -17.33 24.55
C GLN A 155 -16.44 -16.51 25.48
N THR A 156 -16.11 -15.24 25.71
CA THR A 156 -16.87 -14.33 26.58
C THR A 156 -17.75 -13.34 25.80
N GLY A 157 -17.81 -13.48 24.47
CA GLY A 157 -18.70 -12.71 23.60
C GLY A 157 -18.00 -11.76 22.62
N HIS A 158 -18.80 -11.08 21.79
CA HIS A 158 -18.31 -10.21 20.71
C HIS A 158 -17.49 -9.02 21.23
N ALA A 159 -17.95 -8.36 22.30
CA ALA A 159 -17.30 -7.17 22.83
C ALA A 159 -15.88 -7.47 23.36
N THR A 160 -15.69 -8.59 24.06
CA THR A 160 -14.38 -9.00 24.58
C THR A 160 -13.41 -9.38 23.48
N ASN A 161 -13.90 -9.98 22.39
CA ASN A 161 -13.10 -10.24 21.19
C ASN A 161 -12.61 -8.93 20.54
N ILE A 162 -13.49 -7.95 20.34
CA ILE A 162 -13.14 -6.63 19.77
C ILE A 162 -12.10 -5.92 20.64
N ILE A 163 -12.33 -5.86 21.96
CA ILE A 163 -11.39 -5.23 22.90
C ILE A 163 -10.01 -5.90 22.84
N ALA A 164 -9.97 -7.24 22.84
CA ALA A 164 -8.72 -7.99 22.74
C ALA A 164 -7.99 -7.70 21.42
N GLY A 165 -8.71 -7.68 20.29
CA GLY A 165 -8.15 -7.37 18.98
C GLY A 165 -7.56 -5.96 18.91
N LEU A 166 -8.29 -4.95 19.39
CA LEU A 166 -7.80 -3.56 19.44
C LEU A 166 -6.55 -3.43 20.33
N ALA A 167 -6.55 -4.07 21.50
CA ALA A 167 -5.41 -4.04 22.41
C ALA A 167 -4.16 -4.69 21.79
N VAL A 168 -4.31 -5.84 21.13
CA VAL A 168 -3.20 -6.51 20.42
C VAL A 168 -2.71 -5.64 19.26
N GLY A 169 -3.61 -5.02 18.49
CA GLY A 169 -3.25 -4.09 17.41
C GLY A 169 -2.42 -2.90 17.89
N MET A 170 -2.79 -2.29 19.02
CA MET A 170 -2.01 -1.20 19.62
C MET A 170 -0.61 -1.69 20.05
N GLN A 171 -0.52 -2.87 20.67
CA GLN A 171 0.76 -3.46 21.08
C GLN A 171 1.67 -3.80 19.89
N ALA A 172 1.09 -4.24 18.77
CA ALA A 172 1.82 -4.64 17.58
C ALA A 172 2.60 -3.49 16.94
N THR A 173 2.31 -2.23 17.28
CA THR A 173 3.04 -1.06 16.77
C THR A 173 4.39 -0.83 17.46
N ALA A 174 4.57 -1.29 18.71
CA ALA A 174 5.71 -0.89 19.53
C ALA A 174 7.05 -1.45 19.03
N LEU A 175 7.13 -2.76 18.81
CA LEU A 175 8.36 -3.41 18.37
C LEU A 175 8.80 -3.00 16.95
N PRO A 176 7.91 -2.91 15.94
CA PRO A 176 8.28 -2.42 14.62
C PRO A 176 8.88 -1.02 14.65
N VAL A 177 8.29 -0.09 15.43
CA VAL A 177 8.81 1.28 15.56
C VAL A 177 10.20 1.29 16.21
N ILE A 178 10.44 0.46 17.22
CA ILE A 178 11.77 0.33 17.83
C ILE A 178 12.79 -0.20 16.81
N VAL A 179 12.43 -1.21 16.02
CA VAL A 179 13.30 -1.75 14.97
C VAL A 179 13.62 -0.69 13.90
N ILE A 180 12.63 0.08 13.47
CA ILE A 180 12.82 1.18 12.51
C ILE A 180 13.73 2.26 13.10
N ALA A 181 13.47 2.72 14.32
CA ALA A 181 14.26 3.76 14.97
C ALA A 181 15.72 3.33 15.19
N THR A 182 15.92 2.10 15.68
CA THR A 182 17.28 1.54 15.84
C THR A 182 17.97 1.30 14.51
N GLY A 183 17.23 0.92 13.46
CA GLY A 183 17.73 0.82 12.09
C GLY A 183 18.21 2.16 11.53
N ILE A 184 17.40 3.23 11.69
CA ILE A 184 17.76 4.60 11.28
C ILE A 184 19.05 5.05 11.99
N VAL A 185 19.05 4.99 13.32
CA VAL A 185 20.17 5.46 14.14
C VAL A 185 21.42 4.61 13.88
N GLY A 186 21.27 3.29 13.81
CA GLY A 186 22.36 2.37 13.52
C GLY A 186 22.99 2.63 12.14
N ALA A 187 22.18 2.77 11.10
CA ALA A 187 22.66 3.03 9.74
C ALA A 187 23.35 4.40 9.62
N TYR A 188 22.86 5.40 10.36
CA TYR A 188 23.49 6.71 10.44
C TYR A 188 24.90 6.64 11.06
N TYR A 189 25.05 6.00 12.22
CA TYR A 189 26.36 5.88 12.88
C TYR A 189 27.33 4.99 12.12
N VAL A 190 26.87 3.85 11.59
CA VAL A 190 27.70 2.93 10.79
C VAL A 190 28.25 3.63 9.55
N ALA A 191 27.46 4.50 8.92
CA ALA A 191 27.91 5.26 7.76
C ALA A 191 28.77 6.49 8.09
N GLY A 192 29.20 6.67 9.33
CA GLY A 192 30.01 7.81 9.75
C GLY A 192 29.20 9.11 9.86
N HIS A 193 27.95 9.04 10.32
CA HIS A 193 27.02 10.17 10.47
C HIS A 193 26.50 10.72 9.13
N ALA A 194 26.38 9.85 8.13
CA ALA A 194 25.89 10.20 6.79
C ALA A 194 24.45 9.72 6.57
N LEU A 195 23.58 10.62 6.10
CA LEU A 195 22.20 10.29 5.71
C LEU A 195 22.14 9.27 4.57
N TYR A 196 23.17 9.24 3.71
CA TYR A 196 23.29 8.25 2.65
C TYR A 196 23.30 6.81 3.20
N GLY A 197 23.87 6.59 4.39
CA GLY A 197 23.83 5.29 5.08
C GLY A 197 22.42 4.82 5.41
N ILE A 198 21.56 5.74 5.83
CA ILE A 198 20.14 5.44 6.04
C ILE A 198 19.50 5.06 4.71
N GLY A 199 19.78 5.83 3.64
CA GLY A 199 19.37 5.51 2.27
C GLY A 199 19.75 4.11 1.81
N VAL A 200 21.00 3.71 2.07
CA VAL A 200 21.48 2.35 1.77
C VAL A 200 20.72 1.30 2.59
N ALA A 201 20.43 1.54 3.87
CA ALA A 201 19.63 0.63 4.67
C ALA A 201 18.19 0.49 4.13
N VAL A 202 17.53 1.59 3.78
CA VAL A 202 16.15 1.52 3.22
C VAL A 202 16.15 0.80 1.89
N MET A 203 17.13 1.09 1.03
CA MET A 203 17.23 0.44 -0.27
C MET A 203 17.58 -1.04 -0.13
N ALA A 204 18.46 -1.42 0.80
CA ALA A 204 18.75 -2.83 1.07
C ALA A 204 17.50 -3.56 1.58
N GLN A 205 16.69 -2.92 2.43
CA GLN A 205 15.37 -3.44 2.79
C GLN A 205 14.50 -3.64 1.54
N LEU A 206 14.26 -2.58 0.76
CA LEU A 206 13.40 -2.56 -0.43
C LEU A 206 13.92 -3.40 -1.60
N SER A 207 15.21 -3.75 -1.61
CA SER A 207 15.77 -4.63 -2.63
C SER A 207 15.11 -6.02 -2.62
N MET A 208 14.56 -6.43 -1.48
CA MET A 208 13.83 -7.69 -1.29
C MET A 208 12.37 -7.65 -1.76
N THR A 209 11.88 -6.51 -2.26
CA THR A 209 10.46 -6.32 -2.63
C THR A 209 9.96 -7.40 -3.58
N GLY A 210 10.77 -7.84 -4.55
CA GLY A 210 10.34 -8.89 -5.49
C GLY A 210 9.92 -10.19 -4.80
N LEU A 211 10.65 -10.62 -3.76
CA LEU A 211 10.26 -11.77 -2.96
C LEU A 211 9.05 -11.47 -2.07
N ILE A 212 9.03 -10.30 -1.42
CA ILE A 212 7.94 -9.93 -0.50
C ILE A 212 6.59 -9.83 -1.26
N VAL A 213 6.56 -9.24 -2.45
CA VAL A 213 5.38 -9.19 -3.33
C VAL A 213 4.93 -10.61 -3.70
N ALA A 214 5.86 -11.52 -4.02
CA ALA A 214 5.51 -12.90 -4.34
C ALA A 214 4.87 -13.64 -3.15
N LEU A 215 5.31 -13.35 -1.92
CA LEU A 215 4.70 -13.89 -0.70
C LEU A 215 3.32 -13.29 -0.42
N ASP A 216 3.08 -12.04 -0.78
CA ASP A 216 1.78 -11.40 -0.60
C ASP A 216 0.77 -11.93 -1.62
N ALA A 217 1.14 -11.95 -2.91
CA ALA A 217 0.30 -12.46 -4.00
C ALA A 217 -0.10 -13.93 -3.81
N TYR A 218 0.66 -14.70 -3.02
CA TYR A 218 0.28 -16.05 -2.60
C TYR A 218 -1.07 -16.06 -1.86
N GLY A 219 -1.34 -15.07 -0.99
CA GLY A 219 -2.54 -15.01 -0.17
C GLY A 219 -3.83 -14.93 -0.98
N PRO A 220 -4.05 -13.87 -1.78
CA PRO A 220 -5.25 -13.73 -2.63
C PRO A 220 -5.47 -14.90 -3.58
N VAL A 221 -4.38 -15.49 -4.12
CA VAL A 221 -4.47 -16.68 -4.98
C VAL A 221 -5.03 -17.88 -4.21
N THR A 222 -4.59 -18.09 -2.97
CA THR A 222 -5.09 -19.20 -2.13
C THR A 222 -6.49 -18.98 -1.60
N ASP A 223 -6.84 -17.72 -1.35
CA ASP A 223 -8.17 -17.27 -0.93
C ASP A 223 -9.20 -17.54 -2.05
N ASN A 224 -8.92 -17.03 -3.26
CA ASN A 224 -9.74 -17.30 -4.44
C ASN A 224 -9.80 -18.79 -4.80
N ALA A 225 -8.71 -19.55 -4.60
CA ALA A 225 -8.74 -21.00 -4.80
C ALA A 225 -9.73 -21.68 -3.83
N GLY A 226 -9.81 -21.21 -2.58
CA GLY A 226 -10.83 -21.65 -1.62
C GLY A 226 -12.23 -21.28 -2.08
N GLY A 227 -12.45 -20.02 -2.46
CA GLY A 227 -13.74 -19.55 -2.95
C GLY A 227 -14.23 -20.32 -4.18
N ILE A 228 -13.35 -20.57 -5.15
CA ILE A 228 -13.64 -21.40 -6.33
C ILE A 228 -13.96 -22.84 -5.94
N ALA A 229 -13.23 -23.42 -4.98
CA ALA A 229 -13.48 -24.79 -4.54
C ALA A 229 -14.87 -24.95 -3.91
N GLU A 230 -15.29 -23.99 -3.09
CA GLU A 230 -16.64 -23.97 -2.49
C GLU A 230 -17.71 -23.75 -3.57
N MET A 231 -17.54 -22.74 -4.43
CA MET A 231 -18.50 -22.41 -5.48
C MET A 231 -18.68 -23.53 -6.51
N ALA A 232 -17.66 -24.37 -6.70
CA ALA A 232 -17.68 -25.53 -7.59
C ALA A 232 -18.12 -26.84 -6.90
N ASP A 233 -18.53 -26.81 -5.62
CA ASP A 233 -18.98 -27.97 -4.85
C ASP A 233 -17.90 -29.09 -4.83
N LEU A 234 -16.63 -28.69 -4.74
CA LEU A 234 -15.52 -29.64 -4.66
C LEU A 234 -15.51 -30.35 -3.29
N PRO A 235 -14.88 -31.54 -3.17
CA PRO A 235 -14.85 -32.27 -1.90
C PRO A 235 -14.24 -31.46 -0.75
N ASP A 236 -14.77 -31.63 0.48
CA ASP A 236 -14.28 -30.97 1.71
C ASP A 236 -12.76 -31.08 1.93
N ALA A 237 -12.14 -32.17 1.43
CA ALA A 237 -10.71 -32.35 1.49
C ALA A 237 -9.92 -31.27 0.72
N VAL A 238 -10.48 -30.74 -0.37
CA VAL A 238 -9.93 -29.62 -1.15
C VAL A 238 -10.04 -28.33 -0.34
N ARG A 239 -11.21 -28.04 0.23
CA ARG A 239 -11.43 -26.85 1.09
C ARG A 239 -10.51 -26.87 2.32
N GLY A 240 -10.36 -28.03 2.97
CA GLY A 240 -9.42 -28.19 4.09
C GLY A 240 -7.94 -28.05 3.72
N ILE A 241 -7.58 -28.12 2.44
CA ILE A 241 -6.25 -27.73 1.95
C ILE A 241 -6.21 -26.21 1.74
N THR A 242 -7.16 -25.63 1.03
CA THR A 242 -7.18 -24.18 0.74
C THR A 242 -7.28 -23.33 1.99
N ASP A 243 -8.09 -23.69 2.99
CA ASP A 243 -8.21 -22.95 4.26
C ASP A 243 -6.87 -22.88 5.01
N ARG A 244 -6.05 -23.94 4.92
CA ARG A 244 -4.72 -23.94 5.52
C ARG A 244 -3.73 -23.09 4.74
N LEU A 245 -3.90 -22.99 3.42
CA LEU A 245 -3.09 -22.11 2.58
C LEU A 245 -3.47 -20.64 2.83
N ASP A 246 -4.77 -20.33 2.87
CA ASP A 246 -5.29 -19.00 3.12
C ASP A 246 -4.92 -18.46 4.51
N ALA A 247 -5.01 -19.29 5.57
CA ALA A 247 -4.56 -18.86 6.90
C ALA A 247 -3.07 -18.40 6.91
N VAL A 248 -2.23 -19.01 6.07
CA VAL A 248 -0.84 -18.57 5.87
C VAL A 248 -0.79 -17.32 4.98
N GLY A 249 -1.61 -17.24 3.94
CA GLY A 249 -1.82 -16.07 3.10
C GLY A 249 -2.18 -14.80 3.89
N ASN A 250 -3.10 -14.90 4.84
CA ASN A 250 -3.47 -13.78 5.73
C ASN A 250 -2.29 -13.28 6.57
N THR A 251 -1.40 -14.19 6.97
CA THR A 251 -0.17 -13.84 7.67
C THR A 251 0.82 -13.14 6.73
N THR A 252 0.96 -13.59 5.49
CA THR A 252 1.87 -12.96 4.51
C THR A 252 1.39 -11.60 4.05
N LYS A 253 0.07 -11.43 3.81
CA LYS A 253 -0.57 -10.12 3.56
C LYS A 253 -0.19 -9.10 4.63
N ALA A 254 -0.27 -9.50 5.91
CA ALA A 254 0.10 -8.63 7.01
C ALA A 254 1.60 -8.33 7.05
N VAL A 255 2.46 -9.34 6.86
CA VAL A 255 3.91 -9.19 6.81
C VAL A 255 4.32 -8.16 5.76
N THR A 256 3.74 -8.23 4.57
CA THR A 256 4.03 -7.31 3.47
C THR A 256 3.59 -5.89 3.77
N LYS A 257 2.41 -5.70 4.36
CA LYS A 257 1.96 -4.38 4.84
C LYS A 257 2.92 -3.81 5.90
N GLY A 258 3.36 -4.64 6.85
CA GLY A 258 4.35 -4.24 7.86
C GLY A 258 5.71 -3.86 7.26
N TYR A 259 6.15 -4.58 6.22
CA TYR A 259 7.35 -4.27 5.46
C TYR A 259 7.25 -2.92 4.73
N ALA A 260 6.14 -2.67 4.03
CA ALA A 260 5.88 -1.41 3.32
C ALA A 260 5.89 -0.20 4.27
N ILE A 261 5.17 -0.31 5.40
CA ILE A 261 5.12 0.72 6.45
C ILE A 261 6.51 0.97 7.03
N GLY A 262 7.28 -0.09 7.29
CA GLY A 262 8.63 0.04 7.81
C GLY A 262 9.55 0.81 6.86
N SER A 263 9.48 0.52 5.55
CA SER A 263 10.25 1.26 4.55
C SER A 263 9.81 2.71 4.44
N ALA A 264 8.52 3.00 4.50
CA ALA A 264 8.01 4.37 4.44
C ALA A 264 8.54 5.21 5.60
N GLY A 265 8.60 4.64 6.82
CA GLY A 265 9.17 5.31 7.99
C GLY A 265 10.65 5.66 7.83
N LEU A 266 11.44 4.73 7.27
CA LEU A 266 12.85 4.97 6.97
C LEU A 266 13.05 5.96 5.80
N ALA A 267 12.22 5.87 4.76
CA ALA A 267 12.27 6.73 3.57
C ALA A 267 11.85 8.18 3.87
N ALA A 268 10.95 8.40 4.83
CA ALA A 268 10.46 9.72 5.20
C ALA A 268 11.61 10.68 5.57
N LEU A 269 12.65 10.20 6.25
CA LEU A 269 13.82 11.01 6.61
C LEU A 269 14.62 11.47 5.38
N ILE A 270 14.74 10.60 4.37
CA ILE A 270 15.47 10.87 3.13
C ILE A 270 14.69 11.85 2.25
N LEU A 271 13.39 11.66 2.15
CA LEU A 271 12.50 12.59 1.45
C LEU A 271 12.49 13.96 2.13
N PHE A 272 12.56 14.00 3.46
CA PHE A 272 12.67 15.25 4.21
C PHE A 272 14.01 15.96 3.98
N ASP A 273 15.14 15.24 3.92
CA ASP A 273 16.43 15.83 3.50
C ASP A 273 16.35 16.39 2.08
N SER A 274 15.70 15.66 1.16
CA SER A 274 15.54 16.08 -0.23
C SER A 274 14.67 17.35 -0.31
N TYR A 275 13.63 17.43 0.49
CA TYR A 275 12.77 18.62 0.61
C TYR A 275 13.54 19.84 1.13
N THR A 276 14.26 19.68 2.25
CA THR A 276 15.05 20.78 2.85
C THR A 276 16.20 21.23 1.94
N THR A 277 16.86 20.31 1.25
CA THR A 277 17.88 20.63 0.23
C THR A 277 17.25 21.39 -0.94
N GLY A 278 16.09 20.95 -1.44
CA GLY A 278 15.40 21.62 -2.54
C GLY A 278 14.98 23.06 -2.20
N LEU A 279 14.56 23.32 -0.96
CA LEU A 279 14.32 24.69 -0.48
C LEU A 279 15.60 25.52 -0.47
N HIS A 280 16.69 24.96 0.05
CA HIS A 280 17.98 25.63 0.09
C HIS A 280 18.49 25.99 -1.31
N ASP A 281 18.35 25.09 -2.30
CA ASP A 281 18.74 25.32 -3.69
C ASP A 281 17.93 26.46 -4.36
N GLN A 282 16.73 26.74 -3.86
CA GLN A 282 15.91 27.90 -4.25
C GLN A 282 16.19 29.16 -3.41
N GLY A 283 17.23 29.14 -2.58
CA GLY A 283 17.61 30.26 -1.70
C GLY A 283 16.84 30.35 -0.38
N LEU A 284 15.96 29.38 -0.09
CA LEU A 284 15.16 29.33 1.14
C LEU A 284 15.80 28.37 2.15
N THR A 285 16.63 28.90 3.05
CA THR A 285 17.20 28.11 4.15
C THR A 285 16.24 28.07 5.33
N VAL A 286 15.42 27.02 5.42
CA VAL A 286 14.44 26.83 6.50
C VAL A 286 14.97 25.83 7.53
N LEU A 287 15.04 26.24 8.80
CA LEU A 287 15.41 25.37 9.91
C LEU A 287 14.15 24.81 10.62
N PHE A 288 13.99 23.49 10.61
CA PHE A 288 12.89 22.79 11.26
C PHE A 288 13.23 22.42 12.71
N SER A 289 13.28 23.42 13.58
CA SER A 289 13.60 23.21 15.00
C SER A 289 12.35 22.98 15.85
N LEU A 290 12.44 22.11 16.86
CA LEU A 290 11.32 21.76 17.74
C LEU A 290 10.97 22.86 18.77
N ASP A 291 11.80 23.88 18.93
CA ASP A 291 11.48 25.08 19.70
C ASP A 291 10.64 26.09 18.89
N ASN A 292 10.50 25.90 17.58
CA ASN A 292 9.65 26.72 16.74
C ASN A 292 8.17 26.28 16.86
N PRO A 293 7.26 27.17 17.32
CA PRO A 293 5.86 26.81 17.50
C PRO A 293 5.15 26.39 16.21
N TRP A 294 5.58 26.89 15.05
CA TRP A 294 5.01 26.49 13.76
C TRP A 294 5.37 25.06 13.37
N VAL A 295 6.59 24.62 13.71
CA VAL A 295 7.03 23.23 13.46
C VAL A 295 6.26 22.28 14.35
N ILE A 296 6.08 22.61 15.63
CA ILE A 296 5.28 21.82 16.57
C ILE A 296 3.79 21.76 16.14
N ALA A 297 3.21 22.89 15.73
CA ALA A 297 1.85 22.92 15.21
C ALA A 297 1.70 22.03 13.97
N GLY A 298 2.66 22.11 13.03
CA GLY A 298 2.72 21.24 11.86
C GLY A 298 2.84 19.76 12.22
N LEU A 299 3.64 19.41 13.23
CA LEU A 299 3.81 18.04 13.71
C LEU A 299 2.52 17.48 14.32
N PHE A 300 1.79 18.26 15.12
CA PHE A 300 0.51 17.84 15.69
C PHE A 300 -0.58 17.68 14.62
N ILE A 301 -0.67 18.63 13.67
CA ILE A 301 -1.61 18.53 12.55
C ILE A 301 -1.27 17.32 11.68
N GLY A 302 0.00 17.14 11.33
CA GLY A 302 0.48 15.98 10.57
C GLY A 302 0.21 14.66 11.28
N GLY A 303 0.43 14.59 12.60
CA GLY A 303 0.14 13.41 13.41
C GLY A 303 -1.35 13.07 13.54
N LEU A 304 -2.24 14.06 13.40
CA LEU A 304 -3.70 13.85 13.37
C LEU A 304 -4.16 13.23 12.04
N MET A 305 -3.46 13.52 10.92
CA MET A 305 -3.90 13.13 9.57
C MET A 305 -4.14 11.62 9.40
N PRO A 306 -3.27 10.71 9.88
CA PRO A 306 -3.53 9.26 9.81
C PRO A 306 -4.83 8.84 10.50
N PHE A 307 -5.14 9.41 11.67
CA PHE A 307 -6.38 9.10 12.40
C PHE A 307 -7.61 9.59 11.65
N LEU A 308 -7.56 10.81 11.11
CA LEU A 308 -8.65 11.38 10.35
C LEU A 308 -8.90 10.58 9.06
N PHE A 309 -7.83 10.25 8.34
CA PHE A 309 -7.91 9.45 7.12
C PHE A 309 -8.44 8.04 7.41
N ALA A 310 -7.91 7.35 8.43
CA ALA A 310 -8.40 6.04 8.85
C ALA A 310 -9.88 6.07 9.22
N SER A 311 -10.34 7.09 9.95
CA SER A 311 -11.76 7.26 10.28
C SER A 311 -12.63 7.41 9.03
N LEU A 312 -12.24 8.26 8.09
CA LEU A 312 -12.98 8.47 6.85
C LEU A 312 -13.04 7.20 5.99
N ALA A 313 -11.93 6.47 5.88
CA ALA A 313 -11.85 5.20 5.16
C ALA A 313 -12.75 4.13 5.81
N MET A 314 -12.69 3.98 7.14
CA MET A 314 -13.55 3.03 7.88
C MET A 314 -15.04 3.36 7.72
N GLN A 315 -15.42 4.64 7.75
CA GLN A 315 -16.80 5.05 7.50
C GLN A 315 -17.24 4.76 6.05
N ALA A 316 -16.35 4.91 5.07
CA ALA A 316 -16.65 4.58 3.68
C ALA A 316 -16.94 3.09 3.51
N VAL A 317 -16.07 2.23 4.04
CA VAL A 317 -16.26 0.76 4.04
C VAL A 317 -17.53 0.38 4.80
N GLY A 318 -17.79 0.99 5.96
CA GLY A 318 -19.00 0.71 6.74
C GLY A 318 -20.30 1.05 6.00
N ARG A 319 -20.34 2.15 5.24
CA ARG A 319 -21.50 2.53 4.41
C ARG A 319 -21.72 1.55 3.26
N VAL A 320 -20.68 1.26 2.48
CA VAL A 320 -20.77 0.36 1.31
C VAL A 320 -21.04 -1.08 1.75
N GLY A 321 -20.35 -1.56 2.79
CA GLY A 321 -20.59 -2.87 3.38
C GLY A 321 -22.01 -3.03 3.90
N GLY A 322 -22.59 -1.98 4.51
CA GLY A 322 -24.00 -1.96 4.91
C GLY A 322 -24.95 -2.14 3.72
N GLN A 323 -24.70 -1.45 2.61
CA GLN A 323 -25.50 -1.59 1.38
C GLN A 323 -25.39 -2.99 0.77
N VAL A 324 -24.19 -3.58 0.75
CA VAL A 324 -23.99 -4.98 0.29
C VAL A 324 -24.79 -5.95 1.17
N VAL A 325 -24.77 -5.78 2.49
CA VAL A 325 -25.54 -6.62 3.41
C VAL A 325 -27.05 -6.47 3.17
N GLU A 326 -27.55 -5.26 2.96
CA GLU A 326 -28.96 -5.01 2.65
C GLU A 326 -29.36 -5.66 1.32
N GLU A 327 -28.51 -5.57 0.29
CA GLU A 327 -28.75 -6.20 -1.01
C GLU A 327 -28.75 -7.73 -0.94
N VAL A 328 -27.78 -8.33 -0.23
CA VAL A 328 -27.75 -9.79 0.03
C VAL A 328 -29.03 -10.22 0.73
N ARG A 329 -29.46 -9.49 1.77
CA ARG A 329 -30.70 -9.78 2.50
C ARG A 329 -31.95 -9.58 1.64
N ARG A 330 -31.95 -8.62 0.73
CA ARG A 330 -33.06 -8.37 -0.20
C ARG A 330 -33.20 -9.56 -1.14
N GLN A 331 -32.12 -9.99 -1.81
CA GLN A 331 -32.17 -11.12 -2.73
C GLN A 331 -32.61 -12.43 -2.05
N PHE A 332 -32.11 -12.74 -0.86
CA PHE A 332 -32.55 -13.93 -0.12
C PHE A 332 -34.02 -13.89 0.29
N ARG A 333 -34.57 -12.70 0.56
CA ARG A 333 -35.97 -12.53 0.97
C ARG A 333 -36.92 -12.58 -0.23
N GLU A 334 -36.55 -11.92 -1.33
CA GLU A 334 -37.38 -11.77 -2.52
C GLU A 334 -37.28 -12.96 -3.48
N ASN A 335 -36.17 -13.71 -3.43
CA ASN A 335 -35.96 -14.91 -4.23
C ASN A 335 -35.56 -16.12 -3.35
N PRO A 336 -36.52 -16.78 -2.69
CA PRO A 336 -36.26 -17.97 -1.87
C PRO A 336 -35.59 -19.12 -2.64
N GLY A 337 -35.79 -19.18 -3.97
CA GLY A 337 -35.18 -20.19 -4.83
C GLY A 337 -33.64 -20.17 -4.83
N ILE A 338 -33.02 -19.07 -4.40
CA ILE A 338 -31.57 -19.00 -4.17
C ILE A 338 -31.15 -19.92 -3.02
N MET A 339 -31.89 -19.91 -1.90
CA MET A 339 -31.58 -20.74 -0.74
C MET A 339 -31.78 -22.23 -1.05
N ASP A 340 -32.78 -22.54 -1.86
CA ASP A 340 -33.13 -23.88 -2.32
C ASP A 340 -32.26 -24.37 -3.50
N ARG A 341 -31.27 -23.58 -3.95
CA ARG A 341 -30.39 -23.86 -5.11
C ARG A 341 -31.14 -24.06 -6.44
N THR A 342 -32.39 -23.58 -6.55
CA THR A 342 -33.20 -23.65 -7.78
C THR A 342 -33.07 -22.40 -8.66
N ALA A 343 -32.60 -21.29 -8.09
CA ALA A 343 -32.30 -20.05 -8.79
C ALA A 343 -30.87 -19.56 -8.47
N ARG A 344 -30.25 -18.86 -9.42
CA ARG A 344 -28.94 -18.22 -9.19
C ARG A 344 -29.15 -16.79 -8.64
N PRO A 345 -28.31 -16.35 -7.69
CA PRO A 345 -28.32 -14.97 -7.24
C PRO A 345 -27.81 -14.01 -8.35
N ASP A 346 -28.19 -12.74 -8.26
CA ASP A 346 -27.63 -11.69 -9.13
C ASP A 346 -26.37 -11.10 -8.49
N TYR A 347 -25.22 -11.56 -8.96
CA TYR A 347 -23.92 -11.07 -8.50
C TYR A 347 -23.63 -9.62 -8.96
N SER A 348 -24.26 -9.17 -10.04
CA SER A 348 -23.95 -7.90 -10.71
C SER A 348 -24.28 -6.70 -9.83
N GLN A 349 -25.33 -6.80 -9.02
CA GLN A 349 -25.74 -5.73 -8.11
C GLN A 349 -24.72 -5.50 -6.99
N ALA A 350 -24.21 -6.58 -6.38
CA ALA A 350 -23.16 -6.48 -5.36
C ALA A 350 -21.87 -5.87 -5.95
N ILE A 351 -21.47 -6.30 -7.15
CA ILE A 351 -20.33 -5.71 -7.87
C ILE A 351 -20.60 -4.24 -8.21
N GLY A 352 -21.81 -3.90 -8.67
CA GLY A 352 -22.22 -2.53 -9.00
C GLY A 352 -22.17 -1.57 -7.81
N ILE A 353 -22.58 -2.03 -6.62
CA ILE A 353 -22.46 -1.27 -5.37
C ILE A 353 -20.99 -0.96 -5.05
N VAL A 354 -20.09 -1.92 -5.28
CA VAL A 354 -18.64 -1.75 -5.02
C VAL A 354 -17.93 -0.92 -6.10
N THR A 355 -18.35 -1.01 -7.37
CA THR A 355 -17.63 -0.44 -8.53
C THR A 355 -18.20 0.87 -9.08
N GLY A 356 -19.51 1.10 -9.02
CA GLY A 356 -20.20 2.19 -9.74
C GLY A 356 -19.79 3.62 -9.32
N LEU A 357 -19.16 3.77 -8.16
CA LEU A 357 -18.73 5.05 -7.60
C LEU A 357 -17.66 5.76 -8.45
N PHE A 358 -16.65 5.05 -8.97
CA PHE A 358 -15.54 5.68 -9.70
C PHE A 358 -15.97 6.17 -11.10
N LEU A 359 -16.87 5.44 -11.76
CA LEU A 359 -17.42 5.80 -13.06
C LEU A 359 -18.29 7.07 -12.96
N ALA A 360 -19.11 7.16 -11.91
CA ALA A 360 -19.95 8.33 -11.65
C ALA A 360 -19.14 9.64 -11.46
N ILE A 361 -17.99 9.55 -10.76
CA ILE A 361 -17.07 10.68 -10.55
C ILE A 361 -16.47 11.15 -11.87
N ALA A 362 -15.93 10.22 -12.67
CA ALA A 362 -15.32 10.54 -13.97
C ALA A 362 -16.33 11.21 -14.92
N MET A 363 -17.56 10.69 -14.96
CA MET A 363 -18.60 11.18 -15.86
C MET A 363 -19.08 12.60 -15.47
N THR A 364 -19.29 12.87 -14.18
CA THR A 364 -19.79 14.17 -13.71
C THR A 364 -18.74 15.28 -13.87
N SER A 365 -17.50 15.03 -13.42
CA SER A 365 -16.42 16.02 -13.53
C SER A 365 -16.01 16.27 -14.98
N GLY A 366 -15.99 15.22 -15.82
CA GLY A 366 -15.75 15.36 -17.25
C GLY A 366 -16.81 16.22 -17.95
N GLY A 367 -18.09 15.96 -17.70
CA GLY A 367 -19.19 16.74 -18.27
C GLY A 367 -19.16 18.22 -17.86
N GLY A 368 -18.98 18.51 -16.56
CA GLY A 368 -18.92 19.89 -16.07
C GLY A 368 -17.69 20.68 -16.53
N ALA A 369 -16.55 20.00 -16.74
CA ALA A 369 -15.35 20.63 -17.30
C ALA A 369 -15.58 21.09 -18.76
N TRP A 370 -16.27 20.27 -19.57
CA TRP A 370 -16.59 20.64 -20.95
C TRP A 370 -17.57 21.82 -21.05
N ASP A 371 -18.56 21.92 -20.16
CA ASP A 371 -19.49 23.06 -20.12
C ASP A 371 -18.75 24.37 -19.76
N ASN A 372 -17.87 24.33 -18.75
CA ASN A 372 -17.08 25.50 -18.37
C ASN A 372 -16.04 25.89 -19.42
N ALA A 373 -15.45 24.92 -20.13
CA ALA A 373 -14.57 25.21 -21.27
C ALA A 373 -15.33 25.97 -22.37
N LYS A 374 -16.55 25.54 -22.70
CA LYS A 374 -17.44 26.25 -23.62
C LYS A 374 -17.72 27.67 -23.12
N LYS A 375 -18.12 27.86 -21.85
CA LYS A 375 -18.40 29.19 -21.27
C LYS A 375 -17.21 30.14 -21.29
N THR A 376 -16.03 29.62 -20.99
CA THR A 376 -14.79 30.41 -21.04
C THR A 376 -14.48 30.88 -22.46
N ILE A 377 -14.78 30.06 -23.47
CA ILE A 377 -14.65 30.45 -24.88
C ILE A 377 -15.73 31.49 -25.25
N GLU A 378 -16.94 31.31 -24.74
CA GLU A 378 -18.04 32.28 -24.93
C GLU A 378 -17.70 33.68 -24.38
N ASP A 379 -16.92 33.76 -23.30
CA ASP A 379 -16.49 35.00 -22.64
C ASP A 379 -15.28 35.67 -23.32
N GLY A 380 -14.78 35.10 -24.42
CA GLY A 380 -13.79 35.74 -25.29
C GLY A 380 -12.43 35.05 -25.33
N LEU A 381 -12.20 34.01 -24.53
CA LEU A 381 -11.00 33.17 -24.68
C LEU A 381 -11.09 32.40 -26.00
N TYR A 382 -10.04 32.42 -26.83
CA TYR A 382 -10.02 31.72 -28.11
C TYR A 382 -11.09 32.14 -29.14
N GLY A 383 -11.36 33.44 -29.24
CA GLY A 383 -12.11 34.01 -30.38
C GLY A 383 -13.62 34.18 -30.14
N GLY A 384 -14.13 33.82 -28.98
CA GLY A 384 -15.50 34.15 -28.61
C GLY A 384 -16.57 33.28 -29.28
N LYS A 385 -17.83 33.62 -29.02
CA LYS A 385 -19.00 32.98 -29.63
C LYS A 385 -18.96 33.02 -31.15
N GLY A 386 -19.23 31.88 -31.80
CA GLY A 386 -19.28 31.73 -33.26
C GLY A 386 -17.95 31.35 -33.92
N SER A 387 -16.88 31.18 -33.15
CA SER A 387 -15.60 30.65 -33.62
C SER A 387 -15.63 29.13 -33.81
N GLU A 388 -14.67 28.57 -34.57
CA GLU A 388 -14.52 27.11 -34.68
C GLU A 388 -14.24 26.44 -33.31
N ALA A 389 -13.51 27.13 -32.43
CA ALA A 389 -13.27 26.69 -31.06
C ALA A 389 -14.57 26.64 -30.23
N HIS A 390 -15.48 27.61 -30.43
CA HIS A 390 -16.81 27.59 -29.82
C HIS A 390 -17.65 26.43 -30.35
N ALA A 391 -17.63 26.15 -31.66
CA ALA A 391 -18.37 25.01 -32.24
C ALA A 391 -17.87 23.65 -31.72
N ALA A 392 -16.56 23.48 -31.56
CA ALA A 392 -15.97 22.27 -30.97
C ALA A 392 -16.31 22.11 -29.48
N ALA A 393 -16.29 23.20 -28.71
CA ALA A 393 -16.66 23.18 -27.30
C ALA A 393 -18.16 22.93 -27.08
N VAL A 394 -19.02 23.43 -27.97
CA VAL A 394 -20.47 23.11 -27.99
C VAL A 394 -20.71 21.62 -28.28
N THR A 395 -19.88 21.00 -29.12
CA THR A 395 -19.96 19.54 -29.37
C THR A 395 -19.53 18.74 -28.13
N GLY A 396 -18.46 19.16 -27.43
CA GLY A 396 -18.05 18.53 -26.16
C GLY A 396 -19.09 18.69 -25.05
N ASP A 397 -19.75 19.84 -24.99
CA ASP A 397 -20.83 20.14 -24.04
C ASP A 397 -22.09 19.28 -24.27
N THR A 398 -22.52 19.15 -25.52
CA THR A 398 -23.68 18.31 -25.90
C THR A 398 -23.44 16.81 -25.68
N VAL A 399 -22.20 16.35 -25.73
CA VAL A 399 -21.79 15.00 -25.28
C VAL A 399 -21.75 14.92 -23.74
N GLY A 400 -21.41 16.02 -23.06
CA GLY A 400 -21.35 16.15 -21.60
C GLY A 400 -22.70 16.33 -20.91
N ASP A 401 -23.76 16.77 -21.60
CA ASP A 401 -25.09 17.02 -21.03
C ASP A 401 -25.74 15.76 -20.42
N PRO A 402 -25.77 14.58 -21.08
CA PRO A 402 -26.28 13.35 -20.45
C PRO A 402 -25.42 12.88 -19.26
N TYR A 403 -24.13 13.22 -19.28
CA TYR A 403 -23.12 12.90 -18.25
C TYR A 403 -23.31 13.76 -16.99
N LYS A 404 -23.51 15.07 -17.13
CA LYS A 404 -23.61 16.03 -16.01
C LYS A 404 -25.03 16.32 -15.53
N ASP A 405 -26.06 16.11 -16.37
CA ASP A 405 -27.45 16.51 -16.05
C ASP A 405 -28.40 15.32 -15.83
N THR A 406 -27.94 14.08 -16.02
CA THR A 406 -28.75 12.89 -15.77
C THR A 406 -27.99 11.79 -15.01
N ALA A 407 -26.84 11.32 -15.53
CA ALA A 407 -26.07 10.26 -14.88
C ALA A 407 -25.32 10.71 -13.62
N GLY A 408 -24.73 11.92 -13.63
CA GLY A 408 -23.96 12.49 -12.52
C GLY A 408 -24.77 12.97 -11.30
N PRO A 409 -25.85 13.75 -11.45
CA PRO A 409 -26.60 14.33 -10.33
C PRO A 409 -27.40 13.30 -9.51
N ALA A 410 -27.72 12.13 -10.08
CA ALA A 410 -28.37 11.04 -9.35
C ALA A 410 -27.47 10.41 -8.28
N ILE A 411 -26.16 10.65 -8.32
CA ILE A 411 -25.14 10.06 -7.44
C ILE A 411 -24.57 11.10 -6.45
N ASN A 412 -25.15 12.31 -6.45
CA ASN A 412 -24.76 13.49 -5.67
C ASN A 412 -24.78 13.34 -4.11
N PRO A 413 -25.56 12.44 -3.48
CA PRO A 413 -25.42 12.19 -2.03
C PRO A 413 -24.12 11.47 -1.63
N MET A 414 -23.21 11.16 -2.58
CA MET A 414 -21.90 10.57 -2.30
C MET A 414 -20.76 11.60 -2.16
N ILE A 415 -21.10 12.82 -1.76
CA ILE A 415 -20.51 13.55 -0.63
C ILE A 415 -18.95 13.55 -0.48
N LYS A 416 -18.36 14.65 -0.99
CA LYS A 416 -17.43 15.61 -0.32
C LYS A 416 -15.98 15.15 -0.07
N ILE A 417 -15.03 15.26 -1.00
CA ILE A 417 -14.37 16.46 -1.62
C ILE A 417 -13.75 17.44 -0.60
N ALA A 418 -12.55 17.11 -0.09
CA ALA A 418 -11.67 18.04 0.64
C ALA A 418 -10.21 18.00 0.17
N ASN A 419 -9.72 16.86 -0.34
CA ASN A 419 -8.29 16.67 -0.63
C ASN A 419 -7.79 17.33 -1.93
N ILE A 420 -8.70 17.69 -2.84
CA ILE A 420 -8.35 18.33 -4.12
C ILE A 420 -7.99 19.81 -3.91
N VAL A 421 -8.48 20.43 -2.83
CA VAL A 421 -8.20 21.85 -2.54
C VAL A 421 -6.73 22.07 -2.15
N ALA A 422 -6.09 21.14 -1.44
CA ALA A 422 -4.72 21.34 -0.94
C ALA A 422 -3.64 21.35 -2.05
N ILE A 423 -3.82 20.58 -3.12
CA ILE A 423 -2.87 20.49 -4.23
C ILE A 423 -2.98 21.71 -5.16
N LEU A 424 -4.18 22.28 -5.29
CA LEU A 424 -4.47 23.38 -6.20
C LEU A 424 -3.98 24.75 -5.69
N ILE A 425 -3.63 24.91 -4.40
CA ILE A 425 -3.22 26.20 -3.81
C ILE A 425 -1.68 26.36 -3.74
N ILE A 426 -0.90 25.34 -4.16
CA ILE A 426 0.57 25.38 -4.15
C ILE A 426 1.14 26.61 -4.89
N PRO A 427 0.65 27.00 -6.09
CA PRO A 427 1.13 28.21 -6.76
C PRO A 427 0.81 29.51 -6.01
N VAL A 428 -0.27 29.54 -5.23
CA VAL A 428 -0.73 30.72 -4.45
C VAL A 428 0.09 30.90 -3.17
N ILE A 429 0.51 29.80 -2.53
CA ILE A 429 1.41 29.87 -1.38
C ILE A 429 2.76 30.49 -1.78
N VAL A 430 3.26 30.10 -2.97
CA VAL A 430 4.52 30.64 -3.53
C VAL A 430 4.41 32.13 -3.86
N SER A 431 3.25 32.64 -4.30
CA SER A 431 3.10 34.06 -4.64
C SER A 431 2.91 35.01 -3.44
N ILE A 432 2.59 34.49 -2.25
CA ILE A 432 2.31 35.31 -1.05
C ILE A 432 3.52 35.43 -0.13
N HIS A 433 4.41 34.44 -0.13
CA HIS A 433 5.57 34.38 0.78
C HIS A 433 6.93 34.53 0.07
N GLY A 434 6.93 34.72 -1.25
CA GLY A 434 8.12 34.98 -2.09
C GLY A 434 8.39 36.46 -2.32
#